data_AF-A0A8T4JE91-F1
#
_entry.id   AF-A0A8T4JE91-F1
#
_cell.length_a   1.000
_cell.length_b   1.000
_cell.length_c   1.000
_cell.angle_alpha   90.00
_cell.angle_beta   90.00
_cell.angle_gamma   90.00
#
_symmetry.space_group_name_H-M   'P 1'
#
loop_
_entity.id
_entity.type
_entity.pdbx_description
1 polymer ?
#
loop_
_entity_poly.entity_id
_entity_poly.type
_entity_poly.pdbx_seq_one_letter_code
_entity_poly.pdbx_strand_id
1 'polypeptide(L)'
;KIEWLDPDITNSMDVPDGSVKIDNENIEDATIVFLASENGGVVTINGFVYALRADASIGSNTYVPPGHSVREFLDEPEGLLEPSLDIIYEGLFPRNSNELSFYPESDTQYMIEFTNGRGMTYTVPFLYFDEAGVYFGDDNNQNGDALVFEEEKSVVIDDYFILESNNITSVLEFEDIDPSEKTFIFSELSTGSTIEGPYNDSGHGFIVKNGVTHAVRLVASGTLALRILVDLNGDGDITDDKVDIWFGEYKRLILPNLEVAQSLETPFAIFLRIEPEAFEDSIWPEVFSIRFSNTTTRLSVDLVGYSGPHEDTEPWNVFDMISDDANDDYDRGLS
;
A
#
# COMPACT_ATOMS: atom_id res chain seq x y z
N LYS A 1 43.99 -0.40 3.12
CA LYS A 1 44.24 -1.72 2.47
C LYS A 1 43.22 -2.68 3.03
N ILE A 2 42.44 -3.32 2.16
CA ILE A 2 41.41 -4.28 2.58
C ILE A 2 41.89 -5.69 2.22
N GLU A 3 41.79 -6.61 3.16
CA GLU A 3 42.03 -8.05 2.97
C GLU A 3 40.75 -8.79 3.35
N TRP A 4 40.33 -9.69 2.47
CA TRP A 4 39.12 -10.51 2.66
C TRP A 4 39.50 -11.98 2.56
N LEU A 5 38.95 -12.77 3.46
CA LEU A 5 39.14 -14.22 3.52
C LEU A 5 37.79 -14.90 3.60
N ASP A 6 37.47 -15.68 2.57
CA ASP A 6 36.34 -16.60 2.56
C ASP A 6 36.89 -18.00 2.28
N PRO A 7 36.94 -18.88 3.29
CA PRO A 7 37.45 -20.23 3.12
C PRO A 7 36.46 -21.17 2.41
N ASP A 8 35.19 -20.75 2.20
CA ASP A 8 34.13 -21.63 1.72
C ASP A 8 33.23 -20.94 0.65
N ILE A 9 33.48 -21.30 -0.61
CA ILE A 9 32.70 -20.82 -1.76
C ILE A 9 31.25 -21.35 -1.84
N THR A 10 30.77 -22.11 -0.84
CA THR A 10 29.44 -22.74 -0.86
C THR A 10 28.28 -21.81 -0.49
N ASN A 11 28.50 -20.50 -0.41
CA ASN A 11 27.48 -19.47 -0.12
C ASN A 11 26.81 -19.61 1.26
N SER A 12 27.46 -20.24 2.25
CA SER A 12 26.95 -20.22 3.62
C SER A 12 27.38 -18.93 4.31
N MET A 13 26.46 -18.25 5.01
CA MET A 13 26.81 -17.08 5.85
C MET A 13 27.49 -17.48 7.17
N ASP A 14 27.79 -18.78 7.37
CA ASP A 14 28.53 -19.28 8.52
C ASP A 14 30.04 -19.07 8.33
N VAL A 15 30.45 -17.81 8.16
CA VAL A 15 31.87 -17.45 8.02
C VAL A 15 32.44 -17.15 9.41
N PRO A 16 33.60 -17.72 9.78
CA PRO A 16 34.22 -17.46 11.08
C PRO A 16 34.69 -16.01 11.25
N ASP A 17 34.64 -15.50 12.49
CA ASP A 17 35.15 -14.20 12.91
C ASP A 17 36.54 -13.90 12.32
N GLY A 18 36.77 -12.65 11.89
CA GLY A 18 38.05 -12.21 11.29
C GLY A 18 38.19 -12.48 9.78
N SER A 19 37.07 -12.66 9.07
CA SER A 19 37.04 -12.79 7.60
C SER A 19 37.42 -11.50 6.85
N VAL A 20 37.41 -10.36 7.55
CA VAL A 20 37.67 -9.03 7.00
C VAL A 20 38.78 -8.36 7.80
N LYS A 21 39.73 -7.74 7.09
CA LYS A 21 40.81 -6.97 7.68
C LYS A 21 41.02 -5.67 6.93
N ILE A 22 41.09 -4.56 7.65
CA ILE A 22 41.23 -3.21 7.09
C ILE A 22 42.42 -2.54 7.76
N ASP A 23 43.40 -2.10 6.97
CA ASP A 23 44.59 -1.39 7.45
C ASP A 23 45.38 -2.06 8.59
N ASN A 24 45.37 -3.40 8.57
CA ASN A 24 45.97 -4.33 9.54
C ASN A 24 45.17 -4.57 10.83
N GLU A 25 43.96 -4.05 10.92
CA GLU A 25 42.98 -4.34 11.95
C GLU A 25 42.02 -5.41 11.43
N ASN A 26 41.78 -6.46 12.22
CA ASN A 26 40.70 -7.38 11.90
C ASN A 26 39.40 -6.67 12.25
N ILE A 27 38.36 -6.87 11.46
CA ILE A 27 37.04 -6.33 11.77
C ILE A 27 36.23 -7.53 12.24
N GLU A 28 36.16 -7.71 13.55
CA GLU A 28 35.56 -8.90 14.15
C GLU A 28 34.05 -9.00 13.87
N ASP A 29 33.39 -7.86 13.71
CA ASP A 29 31.96 -7.76 13.44
C ASP A 29 31.59 -7.77 11.94
N ALA A 30 32.58 -7.92 11.06
CA ALA A 30 32.35 -7.95 9.63
C ALA A 30 32.41 -9.37 9.05
N THR A 31 31.39 -9.68 8.24
CA THR A 31 31.26 -10.93 7.49
C THR A 31 31.26 -10.62 6.01
N ILE A 32 32.05 -11.36 5.24
CA ILE A 32 32.03 -11.33 3.78
C ILE A 32 31.75 -12.72 3.21
N VAL A 33 30.86 -12.79 2.21
CA VAL A 33 30.59 -14.00 1.44
C VAL A 33 30.83 -13.69 -0.04
N PHE A 34 31.70 -14.44 -0.72
CA PHE A 34 31.85 -14.30 -2.16
C PHE A 34 30.81 -15.11 -2.92
N LEU A 35 30.13 -14.45 -3.84
CA LEU A 35 29.23 -15.09 -4.80
C LEU A 35 30.07 -15.65 -5.95
N ALA A 36 30.70 -16.80 -5.72
CA ALA A 36 31.62 -17.40 -6.67
C ALA A 36 31.01 -18.61 -7.41
N SER A 37 31.52 -18.89 -8.61
CA SER A 37 31.23 -20.11 -9.36
C SER A 37 32.52 -20.79 -9.80
N GLU A 38 32.56 -22.12 -9.74
CA GLU A 38 33.70 -22.90 -10.21
C GLU A 38 33.34 -23.67 -11.49
N ASN A 39 34.16 -23.51 -12.54
CA ASN A 39 34.02 -24.28 -13.77
C ASN A 39 35.40 -24.73 -14.26
N GLY A 40 35.63 -26.05 -14.27
CA GLY A 40 36.89 -26.62 -14.77
C GLY A 40 38.13 -26.23 -13.95
N GLY A 41 37.99 -26.02 -12.64
CA GLY A 41 39.07 -25.59 -11.75
C GLY A 41 39.36 -24.08 -11.79
N VAL A 42 38.55 -23.30 -12.50
CA VAL A 42 38.60 -21.83 -12.50
C VAL A 42 37.46 -21.32 -11.63
N VAL A 43 37.82 -20.58 -10.57
CA VAL A 43 36.87 -19.86 -9.71
C VAL A 43 36.63 -18.47 -10.28
N THR A 44 35.38 -18.11 -10.51
CA THR A 44 34.93 -16.79 -10.96
C THR A 44 34.13 -16.13 -9.84
N ILE A 45 34.58 -14.98 -9.35
CA ILE A 45 33.84 -14.18 -8.36
C ILE A 45 32.88 -13.26 -9.12
N ASN A 46 31.57 -13.44 -8.89
CA ASN A 46 30.52 -12.65 -9.55
C ASN A 46 30.06 -11.47 -8.69
N GLY A 47 30.33 -11.52 -7.40
CA GLY A 47 29.99 -10.47 -6.44
C GLY A 47 30.40 -10.89 -5.04
N PHE A 48 30.03 -10.06 -4.06
CA PHE A 48 30.15 -10.38 -2.65
C PHE A 48 28.99 -9.77 -1.87
N VAL A 49 28.68 -10.37 -0.74
CA VAL A 49 27.80 -9.82 0.29
C VAL A 49 28.70 -9.41 1.45
N TYR A 50 28.55 -8.18 1.92
CA TYR A 50 29.26 -7.65 3.08
C TYR A 50 28.24 -7.26 4.14
N ALA A 51 28.39 -7.80 5.34
CA ALA A 51 27.57 -7.45 6.49
C ALA A 51 28.51 -6.96 7.60
N LEU A 52 28.14 -5.85 8.22
CA LEU A 52 28.81 -5.32 9.40
C LEU A 52 27.77 -5.29 10.52
N ARG A 53 28.04 -5.99 11.62
CA ARG A 53 27.25 -5.84 12.83
C ARG A 53 27.72 -4.58 13.56
N ALA A 54 26.79 -3.72 13.94
CA ALA A 54 27.13 -2.50 14.66
C ALA A 54 27.43 -2.82 16.13
N ASP A 55 28.70 -3.00 16.48
CA ASP A 55 29.13 -3.10 17.88
C ASP A 55 29.66 -1.76 18.40
N ALA A 56 29.25 -1.44 19.63
CA ALA A 56 29.59 -0.18 20.25
C ALA A 56 30.91 -0.31 21.00
N SER A 57 31.75 0.73 20.95
CA SER A 57 33.00 0.76 21.74
C SER A 57 32.79 0.58 23.24
N ILE A 58 31.56 0.80 23.73
CA ILE A 58 31.13 0.57 25.11
C ILE A 58 29.69 0.03 25.11
N GLY A 59 29.52 -1.24 25.50
CA GLY A 59 28.20 -1.87 25.66
C GLY A 59 28.01 -3.04 24.71
N SER A 60 26.76 -3.38 24.39
CA SER A 60 26.42 -4.39 23.37
C SER A 60 25.60 -3.83 22.21
N ASN A 61 25.07 -2.61 22.37
CA ASN A 61 24.17 -1.99 21.41
C ASN A 61 24.72 -0.62 21.03
N THR A 62 24.81 -0.37 19.73
CA THR A 62 25.18 0.94 19.19
C THR A 62 23.99 1.88 19.25
N TYR A 63 24.09 2.94 20.06
CA TYR A 63 23.12 4.04 20.08
C TYR A 63 23.69 5.23 19.32
N VAL A 64 23.03 5.62 18.23
CA VAL A 64 23.39 6.80 17.44
C VAL A 64 22.35 7.89 17.72
N PRO A 65 22.74 9.02 18.34
CA PRO A 65 21.84 10.15 18.53
C PRO A 65 21.54 10.88 17.21
N PRO A 66 20.38 11.56 17.11
CA PRO A 66 20.05 12.38 15.94
C PRO A 66 21.14 13.40 15.59
N GLY A 67 21.45 13.53 14.30
CA GLY A 67 22.47 14.42 13.75
C GLY A 67 23.90 13.86 13.79
N HIS A 68 24.10 12.62 14.25
CA HIS A 68 25.41 12.00 14.32
C HIS A 68 25.56 10.84 13.33
N SER A 69 26.82 10.55 13.01
CA SER A 69 27.21 9.42 12.17
C SER A 69 27.27 8.12 12.97
N VAL A 70 26.89 6.98 12.37
CA VAL A 70 27.07 5.64 12.93
C VAL A 70 28.55 5.39 13.23
N ARG A 71 29.46 5.85 12.35
CA ARG A 71 30.90 5.71 12.50
C ARG A 71 31.42 6.26 13.83
N GLU A 72 30.80 7.31 14.38
CA GLU A 72 31.21 7.90 15.67
C GLU A 72 31.02 6.96 16.87
N PHE A 73 30.21 5.90 16.71
CA PHE A 73 29.80 5.02 17.81
C PHE A 73 30.19 3.56 17.62
N LEU A 74 30.80 3.20 16.49
CA LEU A 74 31.35 1.86 16.28
C LEU A 74 32.68 1.70 17.02
N ASP A 75 32.95 0.52 17.57
CA ASP A 75 34.30 0.18 18.06
C ASP A 75 35.30 0.11 16.89
N GLU A 76 34.84 -0.40 15.75
CA GLU A 76 35.61 -0.59 14.51
C GLU A 76 35.02 0.20 13.32
N PRO A 77 35.13 1.55 13.31
CA PRO A 77 34.57 2.41 12.26
C PRO A 77 35.14 2.13 10.86
N GLU A 78 36.31 1.52 10.78
CA GLU A 78 36.96 1.04 9.57
C GLU A 78 36.09 0.01 8.83
N GLY A 79 35.25 -0.75 9.57
CA GLY A 79 34.30 -1.72 9.03
C GLY A 79 33.30 -1.14 8.02
N LEU A 80 33.14 0.19 7.92
CA LEU A 80 32.33 0.84 6.88
C LEU A 80 33.04 0.91 5.50
N LEU A 81 34.17 0.21 5.33
CA LEU A 81 34.96 -0.01 4.10
C LEU A 81 35.64 1.24 3.50
N GLU A 82 34.95 2.37 3.44
CA GLU A 82 35.44 3.62 2.85
C GLU A 82 35.12 4.79 3.80
N PRO A 83 36.05 5.73 4.07
CA PRO A 83 35.81 6.88 4.94
C PRO A 83 34.62 7.77 4.51
N SER A 84 34.28 7.78 3.22
CA SER A 84 33.13 8.53 2.70
C SER A 84 31.79 7.78 2.80
N LEU A 85 31.81 6.47 3.06
CA LEU A 85 30.59 5.70 3.29
C LEU A 85 30.24 5.80 4.77
N ASP A 86 29.18 6.53 5.06
CA ASP A 86 28.71 6.73 6.41
C ASP A 86 27.19 6.80 6.45
N ILE A 87 26.62 6.36 7.56
CA ILE A 87 25.19 6.41 7.81
C ILE A 87 24.99 7.49 8.85
N ILE A 88 24.32 8.56 8.48
CA ILE A 88 23.98 9.64 9.40
C ILE A 88 22.55 9.40 9.86
N TYR A 89 22.38 9.21 11.16
CA TYR A 89 21.04 9.16 11.73
C TYR A 89 20.58 10.59 12.00
N GLU A 90 19.68 11.12 11.18
CA GLU A 90 19.17 12.48 11.33
C GLU A 90 18.06 12.62 12.39
N GLY A 91 17.69 11.51 13.05
CA GLY A 91 16.61 11.43 14.02
C GLY A 91 15.31 10.89 13.44
N LEU A 92 14.34 10.64 14.33
CA LEU A 92 12.96 10.41 13.92
C LEU A 92 12.35 11.75 13.56
N PHE A 93 12.19 12.01 12.28
CA PHE A 93 11.30 13.08 11.86
C PHE A 93 9.86 12.61 12.08
N PRO A 94 8.95 13.48 12.56
CA PRO A 94 7.54 13.18 12.46
C PRO A 94 7.24 12.98 10.97
N ARG A 95 7.09 11.73 10.54
CA ARG A 95 6.56 11.48 9.20
C ARG A 95 5.15 12.04 9.22
N ASN A 96 4.79 12.72 8.14
CA ASN A 96 3.39 13.03 7.89
C ASN A 96 2.65 11.69 7.99
N SER A 97 1.79 11.56 9.01
CA SER A 97 0.96 10.38 9.12
C SER A 97 0.02 10.41 7.93
N ASN A 98 0.18 9.45 7.01
CA ASN A 98 -0.85 9.22 6.01
C ASN A 98 -2.03 8.59 6.75
N GLU A 99 -3.06 9.41 6.95
CA GLU A 99 -4.31 9.06 7.60
C GLU A 99 -5.21 8.35 6.58
N LEU A 100 -5.88 7.30 7.07
CA LEU A 100 -6.92 6.58 6.36
C LEU A 100 -8.15 6.67 7.27
N SER A 101 -9.18 7.36 6.79
CA SER A 101 -10.37 7.66 7.57
C SER A 101 -11.58 7.00 6.95
N PHE A 102 -12.41 6.40 7.80
CA PHE A 102 -13.74 5.90 7.44
C PHE A 102 -14.75 6.70 8.26
N TYR A 103 -15.72 7.32 7.61
CA TYR A 103 -16.75 8.08 8.32
C TYR A 103 -18.10 7.95 7.62
N PRO A 104 -19.21 7.98 8.38
CA PRO A 104 -20.54 7.94 7.80
C PRO A 104 -20.86 9.24 7.08
N GLU A 105 -21.43 9.15 5.88
CA GLU A 105 -22.08 10.28 5.20
C GLU A 105 -23.60 10.28 5.48
N SER A 106 -24.18 9.09 5.63
CA SER A 106 -25.57 8.88 5.99
C SER A 106 -25.72 7.63 6.87
N ASP A 107 -26.95 7.30 7.27
CA ASP A 107 -27.25 6.07 8.00
C ASP A 107 -26.96 4.80 7.16
N THR A 108 -26.89 4.94 5.84
CA THR A 108 -26.72 3.86 4.85
C THR A 108 -25.47 4.00 4.01
N GLN A 109 -24.58 4.97 4.28
CA GLN A 109 -23.41 5.24 3.45
C GLN A 109 -22.18 5.66 4.25
N TYR A 110 -21.02 5.12 3.87
CA TYR A 110 -19.71 5.42 4.42
C TYR A 110 -18.78 5.92 3.33
N MET A 111 -17.98 6.91 3.70
CA MET A 111 -16.90 7.45 2.90
C MET A 111 -15.56 6.91 3.37
N ILE A 112 -14.62 6.82 2.43
CA ILE A 112 -13.20 6.62 2.72
C ILE A 112 -12.44 7.89 2.31
N GLU A 113 -11.59 8.38 3.20
CA GLU A 113 -10.64 9.45 2.91
C GLU A 113 -9.21 8.95 3.11
N PHE A 114 -8.35 9.19 2.12
CA PHE A 114 -6.94 8.81 2.19
C PHE A 114 -6.07 9.73 1.35
N THR A 115 -4.77 9.76 1.65
CA THR A 115 -3.77 10.48 0.83
C THR A 115 -2.81 9.49 0.19
N ASN A 116 -2.66 9.52 -1.13
CA ASN A 116 -1.78 8.60 -1.86
C ASN A 116 -0.29 8.98 -1.73
N GLY A 117 0.61 8.15 -2.27
CA GLY A 117 2.07 8.39 -2.24
C GLY A 117 2.56 9.66 -2.94
N ARG A 118 1.70 10.38 -3.66
CA ARG A 118 2.00 11.69 -4.27
C ARG A 118 1.47 12.87 -3.45
N GLY A 119 0.85 12.63 -2.29
CA GLY A 119 0.25 13.67 -1.47
C GLY A 119 -1.11 14.15 -1.97
N MET A 120 -1.77 13.38 -2.87
CA MET A 120 -3.12 13.69 -3.34
C MET A 120 -4.14 13.05 -2.40
N THR A 121 -5.06 13.84 -1.86
CA THR A 121 -6.14 13.37 -0.99
C THR A 121 -7.37 13.03 -1.81
N TYR A 122 -7.98 11.88 -1.50
CA TYR A 122 -9.20 11.38 -2.12
C TYR A 122 -10.27 11.23 -1.05
N THR A 123 -11.47 11.67 -1.36
CA THR A 123 -12.70 11.39 -0.61
C THR A 123 -13.61 10.61 -1.54
N VAL A 124 -13.88 9.34 -1.23
CA VAL A 124 -14.54 8.41 -2.15
C VAL A 124 -15.73 7.76 -1.44
N PRO A 125 -16.89 7.62 -2.09
CA PRO A 125 -17.93 6.74 -1.59
C PRO A 125 -17.43 5.32 -1.51
N PHE A 126 -17.50 4.74 -0.32
CA PHE A 126 -16.84 3.48 -0.04
C PHE A 126 -17.82 2.34 0.10
N LEU A 127 -18.76 2.43 1.04
CA LEU A 127 -19.72 1.39 1.32
C LEU A 127 -21.11 1.98 1.42
N TYR A 128 -22.08 1.33 0.79
CA TYR A 128 -23.50 1.61 1.03
C TYR A 128 -24.29 0.33 1.30
N PHE A 129 -25.45 0.50 1.92
CA PHE A 129 -26.27 -0.59 2.45
C PHE A 129 -27.73 -0.41 2.04
N ASP A 130 -28.34 -1.49 1.54
CA ASP A 130 -29.78 -1.55 1.27
C ASP A 130 -30.38 -2.87 1.79
N GLU A 131 -31.65 -3.14 1.43
CA GLU A 131 -32.34 -4.37 1.81
C GLU A 131 -31.71 -5.64 1.21
N ALA A 132 -30.95 -5.52 0.12
CA ALA A 132 -30.32 -6.61 -0.59
C ALA A 132 -28.88 -6.90 -0.10
N GLY A 133 -28.19 -5.92 0.48
CA GLY A 133 -26.94 -6.16 1.22
C GLY A 133 -25.98 -4.98 1.25
N VAL A 134 -24.68 -5.29 1.20
CA VAL A 134 -23.57 -4.33 1.24
C VAL A 134 -22.89 -4.25 -0.12
N TYR A 135 -22.58 -3.03 -0.56
CA TYR A 135 -21.97 -2.74 -1.85
C TYR A 135 -20.85 -1.71 -1.70
N PHE A 136 -19.97 -1.66 -2.69
CA PHE A 136 -18.95 -0.61 -2.80
C PHE A 136 -19.43 0.54 -3.68
N GLY A 137 -19.34 1.78 -3.20
CA GLY A 137 -19.81 2.97 -3.91
C GLY A 137 -20.81 3.80 -3.11
N ASP A 138 -21.81 4.40 -3.78
CA ASP A 138 -22.89 5.20 -3.19
C ASP A 138 -24.31 4.77 -3.59
N ASP A 139 -25.33 5.30 -2.90
CA ASP A 139 -26.75 5.07 -3.20
C ASP A 139 -27.45 6.18 -4.02
N ASN A 140 -26.70 7.17 -4.54
CA ASN A 140 -27.25 8.44 -5.01
C ASN A 140 -28.24 8.30 -6.20
N ASN A 141 -28.20 7.16 -6.88
CA ASN A 141 -29.04 6.85 -8.03
C ASN A 141 -29.88 5.58 -7.83
N GLN A 142 -30.92 5.40 -8.67
CA GLN A 142 -31.83 4.24 -8.59
C GLN A 142 -31.13 2.86 -8.67
N ASN A 143 -29.86 2.82 -9.11
CA ASN A 143 -29.05 1.61 -9.20
C ASN A 143 -27.76 1.67 -8.34
N GLY A 144 -27.51 2.78 -7.62
CA GLY A 144 -26.23 3.08 -6.98
C GLY A 144 -25.09 3.31 -7.97
N ASP A 145 -24.11 4.13 -7.59
CA ASP A 145 -22.89 4.36 -8.36
C ASP A 145 -21.78 3.51 -7.74
N ALA A 146 -21.17 2.61 -8.51
CA ALA A 146 -20.27 1.58 -7.98
C ALA A 146 -18.84 2.10 -7.81
N LEU A 147 -18.11 1.60 -6.81
CA LEU A 147 -16.65 1.71 -6.72
C LEU A 147 -16.00 0.41 -7.24
N VAL A 148 -15.38 0.48 -8.41
CA VAL A 148 -14.81 -0.65 -9.15
C VAL A 148 -13.30 -0.76 -8.93
N PHE A 149 -12.85 -1.96 -8.57
CA PHE A 149 -11.43 -2.29 -8.34
C PHE A 149 -11.05 -3.68 -8.89
N GLU A 150 -11.92 -4.29 -9.70
CA GLU A 150 -11.72 -5.57 -10.39
C GLU A 150 -11.90 -5.35 -11.90
N GLU A 151 -10.95 -5.78 -12.73
CA GLU A 151 -10.91 -5.41 -14.15
C GLU A 151 -12.04 -6.03 -15.00
N GLU A 152 -12.60 -7.15 -14.54
CA GLU A 152 -13.74 -7.80 -15.21
C GLU A 152 -15.08 -7.10 -14.94
N LYS A 153 -15.12 -6.19 -13.95
CA LYS A 153 -16.34 -5.45 -13.62
C LYS A 153 -16.48 -4.26 -14.56
N SER A 154 -17.64 -4.15 -15.19
CA SER A 154 -17.93 -3.03 -16.06
C SER A 154 -18.22 -1.78 -15.25
N VAL A 155 -17.62 -0.67 -15.65
CA VAL A 155 -17.85 0.68 -15.12
C VAL A 155 -18.89 1.37 -16.01
N VAL A 156 -19.98 1.87 -15.45
CA VAL A 156 -20.98 2.70 -16.13
C VAL A 156 -20.76 4.18 -15.82
N ILE A 157 -21.49 5.05 -16.53
CA ILE A 157 -21.47 6.49 -16.22
C ILE A 157 -21.88 6.71 -14.76
N ASP A 158 -21.21 7.65 -14.10
CA ASP A 158 -21.28 8.01 -12.68
C ASP A 158 -20.57 7.01 -11.73
N ASP A 159 -20.14 5.83 -12.21
CA ASP A 159 -19.32 4.91 -11.39
C ASP A 159 -17.90 5.46 -11.15
N TYR A 160 -17.36 5.08 -9.99
CA TYR A 160 -15.97 5.30 -9.60
C TYR A 160 -15.12 4.07 -9.89
N PHE A 161 -13.84 4.26 -10.19
CA PHE A 161 -12.89 3.16 -10.31
C PHE A 161 -11.49 3.54 -9.84
N ILE A 162 -10.78 2.53 -9.34
CA ILE A 162 -9.44 2.65 -8.78
C ILE A 162 -8.41 2.30 -9.84
N LEU A 163 -7.43 3.17 -10.05
CA LEU A 163 -6.24 2.88 -10.84
C LEU A 163 -5.03 2.75 -9.92
N GLU A 164 -4.22 1.72 -10.15
CA GLU A 164 -2.91 1.55 -9.54
C GLU A 164 -1.81 1.82 -10.57
N SER A 165 -0.88 2.71 -10.25
CA SER A 165 0.28 2.98 -11.11
C SER A 165 1.54 3.06 -10.27
N ASN A 166 2.37 2.01 -10.28
CA ASN A 166 3.60 1.94 -9.46
C ASN A 166 3.35 2.19 -7.97
N ASN A 167 2.42 1.44 -7.36
CA ASN A 167 2.00 1.61 -5.96
C ASN A 167 1.42 3.01 -5.64
N ILE A 168 0.89 3.71 -6.64
CA ILE A 168 0.18 4.98 -6.46
C ILE A 168 -1.26 4.81 -6.91
N THR A 169 -2.18 4.94 -5.97
CA THR A 169 -3.61 4.91 -6.25
C THR A 169 -4.09 6.24 -6.82
N SER A 170 -4.96 6.15 -7.82
CA SER A 170 -5.84 7.23 -8.26
C SER A 170 -7.28 6.74 -8.33
N VAL A 171 -8.23 7.63 -8.10
CA VAL A 171 -9.66 7.30 -8.19
C VAL A 171 -10.31 8.26 -9.16
N LEU A 172 -10.93 7.69 -10.18
CA LEU A 172 -11.61 8.42 -11.23
C LEU A 172 -13.10 8.10 -11.21
N GLU A 173 -13.90 9.07 -11.60
CA GLU A 173 -15.32 8.93 -11.91
C GLU A 173 -15.50 8.91 -13.43
N PHE A 174 -16.33 8.01 -13.95
CA PHE A 174 -16.62 7.93 -15.37
C PHE A 174 -17.82 8.82 -15.73
N GLU A 175 -17.55 9.97 -16.34
CA GLU A 175 -18.56 11.02 -16.51
C GLU A 175 -19.35 10.90 -17.81
N ASP A 176 -18.66 10.71 -18.94
CA ASP A 176 -19.33 10.72 -20.25
C ASP A 176 -18.48 10.10 -21.37
N ILE A 177 -19.09 9.92 -22.53
CA ILE A 177 -18.43 9.60 -23.79
C ILE A 177 -18.87 10.63 -24.83
N ASP A 178 -17.91 11.28 -25.49
CA ASP A 178 -18.16 12.03 -26.72
C ASP A 178 -17.95 11.11 -27.94
N PRO A 179 -19.04 10.64 -28.61
CA PRO A 179 -18.89 9.72 -29.73
C PRO A 179 -18.47 10.42 -31.02
N SER A 180 -18.58 11.75 -31.08
CA SER A 180 -18.19 12.54 -32.24
C SER A 180 -16.68 12.75 -32.29
N GLU A 181 -16.08 13.01 -31.13
CA GLU A 181 -14.62 13.17 -30.96
C GLU A 181 -13.93 11.85 -30.55
N LYS A 182 -14.71 10.79 -30.29
CA LYS A 182 -14.24 9.48 -29.82
C LYS A 182 -13.37 9.59 -28.56
N THR A 183 -13.94 10.23 -27.55
CA THR A 183 -13.25 10.52 -26.29
C THR A 183 -14.08 10.05 -25.10
N PHE A 184 -13.45 9.31 -24.19
CA PHE A 184 -13.95 9.07 -22.84
C PHE A 184 -13.64 10.29 -21.96
N ILE A 185 -14.58 10.64 -21.08
CA ILE A 185 -14.45 11.78 -20.17
C ILE A 185 -14.54 11.23 -18.74
N PHE A 186 -13.55 11.59 -17.92
CA PHE A 186 -13.44 11.18 -16.53
C PHE A 186 -13.21 12.38 -15.63
N SER A 187 -13.62 12.30 -14.36
CA SER A 187 -13.28 13.28 -13.33
C SER A 187 -12.27 12.67 -12.35
N GLU A 188 -11.20 13.40 -12.06
CA GLU A 188 -10.19 13.03 -11.07
C GLU A 188 -10.62 13.50 -9.68
N LEU A 189 -11.02 12.57 -8.80
CA LEU A 189 -11.64 12.93 -7.51
C LEU A 189 -10.74 13.77 -6.61
N SER A 190 -9.41 13.59 -6.67
CA SER A 190 -8.51 14.38 -5.82
C SER A 190 -8.40 15.86 -6.21
N THR A 191 -8.82 16.23 -7.42
CA THR A 191 -8.67 17.60 -7.95
C THR A 191 -9.92 18.19 -8.58
N GLY A 192 -10.91 17.35 -8.90
CA GLY A 192 -12.04 17.68 -9.77
C GLY A 192 -11.63 17.99 -11.21
N SER A 193 -10.43 17.60 -11.64
CA SER A 193 -9.96 17.87 -13.01
C SER A 193 -10.56 16.86 -13.98
N THR A 194 -10.96 17.32 -15.16
CA THR A 194 -11.35 16.45 -16.25
C THR A 194 -10.14 15.77 -16.89
N ILE A 195 -10.23 14.45 -17.09
CA ILE A 195 -9.28 13.63 -17.84
C ILE A 195 -9.99 13.11 -19.08
N GLU A 196 -9.33 13.22 -20.23
CA GLU A 196 -9.83 12.73 -21.52
C GLU A 196 -9.01 11.54 -22.01
N GLY A 197 -9.67 10.48 -22.46
CA GLY A 197 -9.06 9.28 -23.02
C GLY A 197 -9.55 9.00 -24.45
N PRO A 198 -8.70 8.98 -25.48
CA PRO A 198 -9.16 8.72 -26.84
C PRO A 198 -9.51 7.24 -27.04
N TYR A 199 -10.44 6.95 -27.94
CA TYR A 199 -10.74 5.58 -28.39
C TYR A 199 -10.93 5.47 -29.90
N ASN A 200 -10.82 4.25 -30.43
CA ASN A 200 -10.92 3.97 -31.87
C ASN A 200 -12.32 3.46 -32.28
N ASP A 201 -12.54 3.21 -33.58
CA ASP A 201 -13.83 2.70 -34.08
C ASP A 201 -14.26 1.34 -33.51
N SER A 202 -13.32 0.57 -32.96
CA SER A 202 -13.59 -0.70 -32.28
C SER A 202 -13.92 -0.51 -30.79
N GLY A 203 -13.93 0.73 -30.28
CA GLY A 203 -14.17 1.02 -28.87
C GLY A 203 -12.95 0.84 -27.97
N HIS A 204 -11.75 0.60 -28.52
CA HIS A 204 -10.54 0.44 -27.73
C HIS A 204 -9.85 1.81 -27.60
N GLY A 205 -9.56 2.19 -26.37
CA GLY A 205 -8.89 3.43 -26.01
C GLY A 205 -7.93 3.22 -24.86
N PHE A 206 -7.49 4.33 -24.27
CA PHE A 206 -6.62 4.32 -23.11
C PHE A 206 -6.74 5.62 -22.32
N ILE A 207 -6.29 5.58 -21.07
CA ILE A 207 -6.00 6.75 -20.24
C ILE A 207 -4.57 6.67 -19.73
N VAL A 208 -3.96 7.82 -19.47
CA VAL A 208 -2.60 7.88 -18.92
C VAL A 208 -2.65 8.51 -17.53
N LYS A 209 -2.26 7.75 -16.52
CA LYS A 209 -2.25 8.21 -15.14
C LYS A 209 -0.92 7.87 -14.48
N ASN A 210 -0.32 8.84 -13.79
CA ASN A 210 0.97 8.69 -13.10
C ASN A 210 2.10 8.08 -13.98
N GLY A 211 2.07 8.32 -15.29
CA GLY A 211 3.06 7.80 -16.23
C GLY A 211 2.80 6.38 -16.73
N VAL A 212 1.74 5.72 -16.28
CA VAL A 212 1.28 4.40 -16.72
C VAL A 212 0.09 4.57 -17.69
N THR A 213 0.02 3.71 -18.70
CA THR A 213 -1.07 3.69 -19.68
C THR A 213 -2.01 2.56 -19.32
N HIS A 214 -3.29 2.87 -19.10
CA HIS A 214 -4.34 1.94 -18.77
C HIS A 214 -5.23 1.75 -19.99
N ALA A 215 -5.35 0.52 -20.49
CA ALA A 215 -6.28 0.21 -21.57
C ALA A 215 -7.74 0.42 -21.12
N VAL A 216 -8.56 1.00 -22.00
CA VAL A 216 -10.00 1.16 -21.78
C VAL A 216 -10.75 0.55 -22.96
N ARG A 217 -11.77 -0.24 -22.69
CA ARG A 217 -12.59 -0.86 -23.74
C ARG A 217 -14.06 -0.53 -23.55
N LEU A 218 -14.64 0.18 -24.51
CA LEU A 218 -16.07 0.37 -24.62
C LEU A 218 -16.77 -0.96 -24.90
N VAL A 219 -17.66 -1.37 -24.00
CA VAL A 219 -18.48 -2.57 -24.16
C VAL A 219 -19.89 -2.15 -24.55
N ALA A 220 -20.07 -1.82 -25.83
CA ALA A 220 -21.40 -1.53 -26.36
C ALA A 220 -22.28 -2.78 -26.29
N SER A 221 -23.32 -2.74 -25.44
CA SER A 221 -24.35 -3.77 -25.39
C SER A 221 -25.64 -3.18 -25.94
N GLY A 222 -25.89 -3.36 -27.25
CA GLY A 222 -27.19 -3.16 -27.92
C GLY A 222 -28.07 -2.01 -27.40
N THR A 223 -28.87 -2.29 -26.36
CA THR A 223 -29.87 -1.41 -25.71
C THR A 223 -29.56 -1.01 -24.25
N LEU A 224 -28.44 -1.46 -23.67
CA LEU A 224 -28.04 -1.16 -22.30
C LEU A 224 -27.22 0.14 -22.23
N ALA A 225 -27.12 0.69 -21.01
CA ALA A 225 -26.25 1.81 -20.69
C ALA A 225 -24.83 1.58 -21.23
N LEU A 226 -24.18 2.66 -21.68
CA LEU A 226 -22.78 2.62 -22.08
C LEU A 226 -21.95 2.21 -20.87
N ARG A 227 -21.02 1.29 -21.09
CA ARG A 227 -20.14 0.76 -20.05
C ARG A 227 -18.75 0.50 -20.62
N ILE A 228 -17.75 0.61 -19.77
CA ILE A 228 -16.36 0.37 -20.12
C ILE A 228 -15.79 -0.76 -19.25
N LEU A 229 -14.71 -1.36 -19.74
CA LEU A 229 -13.80 -2.17 -18.95
C LEU A 229 -12.45 -1.46 -18.94
N VAL A 230 -11.74 -1.52 -17.82
CA VAL A 230 -10.52 -0.75 -17.60
C VAL A 230 -9.44 -1.67 -17.06
N ASP A 231 -8.25 -1.59 -17.65
CA ASP A 231 -6.98 -2.08 -17.12
C ASP A 231 -6.64 -1.24 -15.89
N LEU A 232 -6.88 -1.76 -14.69
CA LEU A 232 -6.78 -1.00 -13.45
C LEU A 232 -5.34 -0.91 -12.96
N ASN A 233 -4.46 -1.88 -13.28
CA ASN A 233 -3.07 -1.91 -12.81
C ASN A 233 -2.04 -1.43 -13.86
N GLY A 234 -2.46 -1.27 -15.11
CA GLY A 234 -1.65 -0.78 -16.23
C GLY A 234 -0.68 -1.81 -16.80
N ASP A 235 -0.93 -3.11 -16.62
CA ASP A 235 -0.06 -4.19 -17.12
C ASP A 235 -0.33 -4.57 -18.58
N GLY A 236 -1.40 -4.02 -19.16
CA GLY A 236 -1.76 -4.14 -20.57
C GLY A 236 -2.85 -5.16 -20.87
N ASP A 237 -3.48 -5.78 -19.86
CA ASP A 237 -4.72 -6.54 -20.04
C ASP A 237 -5.89 -5.99 -19.20
N ILE A 238 -7.06 -6.65 -19.28
CA ILE A 238 -8.31 -6.15 -18.66
C ILE A 238 -9.07 -7.36 -18.09
N THR A 239 -8.35 -8.31 -17.50
CA THR A 239 -8.90 -9.61 -17.13
C THR A 239 -8.32 -10.15 -15.83
N ASP A 240 -9.20 -10.64 -14.96
CA ASP A 240 -8.88 -11.40 -13.73
C ASP A 240 -8.02 -10.67 -12.68
N ASP A 241 -7.75 -9.38 -12.88
CA ASP A 241 -6.95 -8.58 -11.96
C ASP A 241 -7.77 -7.72 -11.02
N LYS A 242 -7.12 -7.40 -9.90
CA LYS A 242 -7.64 -6.58 -8.83
C LYS A 242 -6.59 -5.59 -8.36
N VAL A 243 -7.03 -4.37 -8.10
CA VAL A 243 -6.22 -3.33 -7.46
C VAL A 243 -6.66 -3.07 -6.04
N ASP A 244 -5.72 -2.58 -5.24
CA ASP A 244 -5.94 -2.16 -3.87
C ASP A 244 -5.67 -0.65 -3.71
N ILE A 245 -5.98 -0.10 -2.53
CA ILE A 245 -5.73 1.31 -2.24
C ILE A 245 -4.38 1.47 -1.57
N TRP A 246 -3.45 2.10 -2.27
CA TRP A 246 -2.19 2.59 -1.74
C TRP A 246 -2.35 3.99 -1.16
N PHE A 247 -2.03 4.11 0.13
CA PHE A 247 -2.03 5.39 0.85
C PHE A 247 -0.68 5.63 1.51
N GLY A 248 -0.14 6.83 1.35
CA GLY A 248 1.28 7.05 1.53
C GLY A 248 2.14 6.22 0.58
N GLU A 249 3.36 5.92 1.01
CA GLU A 249 4.38 5.27 0.18
C GLU A 249 4.40 3.73 0.33
N TYR A 250 3.99 3.20 1.49
CA TYR A 250 4.18 1.78 1.86
C TYR A 250 2.94 1.12 2.48
N LYS A 251 1.78 1.78 2.49
CA LYS A 251 0.57 1.24 3.11
C LYS A 251 -0.47 0.90 2.06
N ARG A 252 -1.10 -0.25 2.23
CA ARG A 252 -2.05 -0.83 1.28
C ARG A 252 -3.31 -1.30 2.00
N LEU A 253 -4.46 -0.79 1.62
CA LEU A 253 -5.75 -1.31 2.04
C LEU A 253 -6.19 -2.39 1.05
N ILE A 254 -6.19 -3.64 1.50
CA ILE A 254 -6.61 -4.79 0.71
C ILE A 254 -8.14 -4.86 0.73
N LEU A 255 -8.74 -4.62 -0.43
CA LEU A 255 -10.19 -4.69 -0.58
C LEU A 255 -10.61 -6.16 -0.61
N PRO A 256 -11.74 -6.56 0.01
CA PRO A 256 -12.28 -7.91 -0.17
C PRO A 256 -13.04 -8.03 -1.50
N ASN A 257 -13.18 -9.26 -2.02
CA ASN A 257 -14.15 -9.52 -3.09
C ASN A 257 -15.53 -9.70 -2.45
N LEU A 258 -16.43 -8.77 -2.74
CA LEU A 258 -17.86 -8.94 -2.45
C LEU A 258 -18.52 -9.51 -3.70
N GLU A 259 -18.35 -10.81 -3.96
CA GLU A 259 -18.90 -11.48 -5.16
C GLU A 259 -20.44 -11.49 -5.17
N VAL A 260 -21.07 -11.33 -4.00
CA VAL A 260 -22.52 -11.25 -3.80
C VAL A 260 -22.75 -10.22 -2.69
N ALA A 261 -23.84 -9.45 -2.79
CA ALA A 261 -24.34 -8.64 -1.69
C ALA A 261 -24.30 -9.48 -0.41
N GLN A 262 -23.39 -9.12 0.51
CA GLN A 262 -23.27 -9.87 1.75
C GLN A 262 -24.57 -9.68 2.51
N SER A 263 -25.14 -10.79 2.99
CA SER A 263 -26.30 -10.73 3.88
C SER A 263 -25.99 -9.77 5.02
N LEU A 264 -26.96 -8.92 5.38
CA LEU A 264 -26.86 -8.03 6.53
C LEU A 264 -26.59 -8.80 7.85
N GLU A 265 -26.78 -10.12 7.85
CA GLU A 265 -26.54 -11.00 9.00
C GLU A 265 -25.09 -11.50 9.12
N THR A 266 -24.26 -11.36 8.08
CA THR A 266 -22.88 -11.87 8.06
C THR A 266 -21.88 -10.73 8.13
N PRO A 267 -21.11 -10.57 9.22
CA PRO A 267 -20.05 -9.58 9.28
C PRO A 267 -18.96 -9.91 8.26
N PHE A 268 -18.41 -8.88 7.62
CA PHE A 268 -17.27 -9.02 6.71
C PHE A 268 -16.06 -8.24 7.23
N ALA A 269 -14.88 -8.54 6.71
CA ALA A 269 -13.65 -7.89 7.11
C ALA A 269 -12.92 -7.31 5.90
N ILE A 270 -12.32 -6.15 6.11
CA ILE A 270 -11.36 -5.52 5.22
C ILE A 270 -10.00 -5.62 5.89
N PHE A 271 -8.96 -5.87 5.10
CA PHE A 271 -7.61 -6.06 5.65
C PHE A 271 -6.76 -4.85 5.30
N LEU A 272 -6.20 -4.22 6.33
CA LEU A 272 -5.17 -3.23 6.15
C LEU A 272 -3.82 -3.94 6.21
N ARG A 273 -3.01 -3.78 5.17
CA ARG A 273 -1.66 -4.30 5.12
C ARG A 273 -0.66 -3.14 5.11
N ILE A 274 0.32 -3.21 6.00
CA ILE A 274 1.50 -2.34 5.96
C ILE A 274 2.62 -3.17 5.35
N GLU A 275 3.11 -2.75 4.18
CA GLU A 275 4.26 -3.41 3.56
C GLU A 275 5.53 -2.96 4.31
N PRO A 276 6.45 -3.89 4.62
CA PRO A 276 7.66 -3.55 5.35
C PRO A 276 8.48 -2.55 4.55
N GLU A 277 8.93 -1.49 5.23
CA GLU A 277 9.86 -0.54 4.63
C GLU A 277 11.22 -1.24 4.39
N ALA A 278 12.03 -0.74 3.46
CA ALA A 278 13.32 -1.32 3.08
C ALA A 278 14.34 -1.48 4.24
N PHE A 279 14.00 -0.99 5.44
CA PHE A 279 14.82 -1.00 6.65
C PHE A 279 14.14 -1.66 7.86
N GLU A 280 12.99 -2.32 7.70
CA GLU A 280 12.42 -3.13 8.78
C GLU A 280 12.99 -4.55 8.77
N ASP A 281 13.52 -4.99 9.91
CA ASP A 281 13.99 -6.37 10.13
C ASP A 281 12.85 -7.40 9.99
N SER A 282 11.58 -6.95 10.00
CA SER A 282 10.43 -7.77 9.72
C SER A 282 10.24 -7.93 8.21
N ILE A 283 10.65 -9.09 7.68
CA ILE A 283 10.26 -9.52 6.33
C ILE A 283 8.76 -9.83 6.19
N TRP A 284 7.99 -9.71 7.27
CA TRP A 284 6.57 -10.04 7.31
C TRP A 284 5.72 -8.78 7.39
N PRO A 285 4.72 -8.62 6.51
CA PRO A 285 3.83 -7.48 6.56
C PRO A 285 2.95 -7.52 7.80
N GLU A 286 2.70 -6.36 8.38
CA GLU A 286 1.70 -6.20 9.43
C GLU A 286 0.30 -6.19 8.79
N VAL A 287 -0.58 -7.05 9.29
CA VAL A 287 -1.97 -7.11 8.81
C VAL A 287 -2.92 -6.80 9.96
N PHE A 288 -3.77 -5.80 9.74
CA PHE A 288 -4.87 -5.44 10.61
C PHE A 288 -6.19 -5.83 9.94
N SER A 289 -7.15 -6.32 10.73
CA SER A 289 -8.50 -6.58 10.22
C SER A 289 -9.49 -5.56 10.77
N ILE A 290 -10.22 -4.93 9.87
CA ILE A 290 -11.35 -4.04 10.17
C ILE A 290 -12.61 -4.82 9.89
N ARG A 291 -13.38 -5.14 10.93
CA ARG A 291 -14.64 -5.87 10.80
C ARG A 291 -15.79 -4.88 10.77
N PHE A 292 -16.62 -5.06 9.77
CA PHE A 292 -17.88 -4.37 9.61
C PHE A 292 -18.98 -5.34 10.06
N SER A 293 -19.71 -4.97 11.10
CA SER A 293 -20.88 -5.71 11.56
C SER A 293 -22.12 -4.85 11.43
N ASN A 294 -23.12 -5.37 10.74
CA ASN A 294 -24.37 -4.65 10.55
C ASN A 294 -25.38 -5.07 11.63
N THR A 295 -26.01 -4.09 12.25
CA THR A 295 -27.24 -4.27 13.01
C THR A 295 -28.36 -3.62 12.19
N THR A 296 -29.63 -3.95 12.41
CA THR A 296 -30.75 -3.42 11.61
C THR A 296 -30.84 -1.88 11.49
N THR A 297 -30.03 -1.12 12.22
CA THR A 297 -30.01 0.34 12.20
C THR A 297 -28.62 0.97 12.22
N ARG A 298 -27.52 0.20 12.33
CA ARG A 298 -26.16 0.75 12.50
C ARG A 298 -25.09 -0.24 12.01
N LEU A 299 -24.11 0.27 11.27
CA LEU A 299 -22.84 -0.39 11.00
C LEU A 299 -21.86 -0.12 12.16
N SER A 300 -21.29 -1.16 12.75
CA SER A 300 -20.18 -1.06 13.69
C SER A 300 -18.89 -1.42 12.98
N VAL A 301 -17.85 -0.61 13.20
CA VAL A 301 -16.49 -0.83 12.70
C VAL A 301 -15.61 -1.20 13.89
N ASP A 302 -15.13 -2.43 13.91
CA ASP A 302 -14.26 -2.95 14.97
C ASP A 302 -12.88 -3.27 14.39
N LEU A 303 -11.80 -2.84 15.05
CA LEU A 303 -10.46 -3.34 14.75
C LEU A 303 -10.28 -4.69 15.48
N VAL A 304 -10.24 -5.79 14.73
CA VAL A 304 -10.39 -7.14 15.32
C VAL A 304 -9.06 -7.86 15.58
N GLY A 305 -7.94 -7.35 15.07
CA GLY A 305 -6.64 -7.88 15.48
C GLY A 305 -5.47 -7.44 14.62
N TYR A 306 -4.30 -7.66 15.20
CA TYR A 306 -2.96 -7.54 14.61
C TYR A 306 -2.38 -8.95 14.49
N SER A 307 -1.90 -9.33 13.31
CA SER A 307 -1.07 -10.53 13.14
C SER A 307 0.31 -10.11 12.65
N GLY A 308 1.27 -10.07 13.57
CA GLY A 308 2.70 -9.94 13.27
C GLY A 308 3.49 -11.09 13.88
N PRO A 309 4.70 -11.38 13.40
CA PRO A 309 5.53 -12.51 13.84
C PRO A 309 6.16 -12.36 15.23
N HIS A 310 5.78 -11.35 16.02
CA HIS A 310 6.32 -11.20 17.37
C HIS A 310 5.71 -12.23 18.32
N GLU A 311 6.54 -13.17 18.79
CA GLU A 311 6.20 -14.21 19.79
C GLU A 311 5.92 -13.65 21.20
N ASP A 312 5.92 -12.32 21.39
CA ASP A 312 5.59 -11.70 22.68
C ASP A 312 4.10 -11.33 22.75
N THR A 313 3.36 -12.21 23.41
CA THR A 313 1.90 -12.26 23.55
C THR A 313 1.28 -11.19 24.47
N GLU A 314 1.57 -9.92 24.28
CA GLU A 314 0.79 -8.84 24.90
C GLU A 314 -0.06 -8.17 23.82
N PRO A 315 -1.41 -8.32 23.84
CA PRO A 315 -2.26 -7.65 22.88
C PRO A 315 -2.17 -6.14 23.10
N TRP A 316 -1.55 -5.44 22.16
CA TRP A 316 -1.65 -3.99 22.09
C TRP A 316 -3.10 -3.62 21.77
N ASN A 317 -3.81 -3.07 22.75
CA ASN A 317 -5.08 -2.40 22.51
C ASN A 317 -4.76 -1.09 21.79
N VAL A 318 -4.88 -1.10 20.46
CA VAL A 318 -4.63 0.06 19.60
C VAL A 318 -5.97 0.74 19.29
N PHE A 319 -6.09 1.97 19.80
CA PHE A 319 -7.08 3.03 19.53
C PHE A 319 -8.55 2.88 19.97
N ASP A 320 -8.97 3.93 20.68
CA ASP A 320 -10.34 4.33 20.98
C ASP A 320 -10.87 5.05 19.72
N MET A 321 -11.71 4.37 18.94
CA MET A 321 -12.56 5.07 17.98
C MET A 321 -13.54 5.88 18.83
N ILE A 322 -13.41 7.20 18.82
CA ILE A 322 -14.42 8.09 19.37
C ILE A 322 -15.69 7.82 18.57
N SER A 323 -16.58 7.01 19.13
CA SER A 323 -17.97 6.99 18.71
C SER A 323 -18.53 8.36 19.12
N ASP A 324 -18.49 9.32 18.21
CA ASP A 324 -19.22 10.56 18.39
C ASP A 324 -20.70 10.21 18.33
N ASP A 325 -21.28 9.98 19.51
CA ASP A 325 -22.71 9.77 19.67
C ASP A 325 -23.37 11.15 19.49
N ALA A 326 -23.47 11.58 18.23
CA ALA A 326 -24.00 12.88 17.82
C ALA A 326 -25.54 12.98 17.97
N ASN A 327 -26.12 12.34 18.98
CA ASN A 327 -27.57 12.27 19.14
C ASN A 327 -28.12 12.62 20.54
N ASP A 328 -27.33 13.28 21.40
CA ASP A 328 -27.83 13.87 22.65
C ASP A 328 -27.76 15.41 22.60
N ASP A 329 -28.73 16.04 21.91
CA ASP A 329 -29.51 17.16 22.45
C ASP A 329 -30.38 17.83 21.35
N TYR A 330 -31.64 17.42 21.25
CA TYR A 330 -32.70 18.27 20.72
C TYR A 330 -34.03 18.03 21.44
N ASP A 331 -34.02 17.99 22.78
CA ASP A 331 -35.26 18.13 23.55
C ASP A 331 -35.65 19.61 23.65
N ARG A 332 -36.50 20.05 22.71
CA ARG A 332 -37.23 21.31 22.79
C ARG A 332 -38.27 21.22 23.91
N GLY A 333 -37.86 21.58 25.12
CA GLY A 333 -38.77 21.95 26.20
C GLY A 333 -39.62 23.15 25.81
N LEU A 334 -40.88 22.90 25.43
CA LEU A 334 -41.98 23.85 25.47
C LEU A 334 -42.46 24.01 26.92
N SER A 335 -42.26 25.19 27.50
CA SER A 335 -43.18 25.80 28.48
C SER A 335 -43.12 27.31 28.39
#